data_AF-A0A8T4RNZ0-F1
#
_entry.id   AF-A0A8T4RNZ0-F1
#
_cell.length_a   1.000
_cell.length_b   1.000
_cell.length_c   1.000
_cell.angle_alpha   90.00
_cell.angle_beta   90.00
_cell.angle_gamma   90.00
#
_symmetry.space_group_name_H-M   'P 1'
#
loop_
_entity.id
_entity.type
_entity.pdbx_description
1 polymer ?
#
loop_
_entity_poly.entity_id
_entity_poly.type
_entity_poly.pdbx_seq_one_letter_code
_entity_poly.pdbx_strand_id
1 'polypeptide(L)'
;MSEQTYYQEIIPEILEKKPDKETLVKMKVRALKKHNMIGAPTDIQILLNTPKEKIEQIKPLLLTKPTRSLSGVSVIAVMSAPRMCPHGRCIYCPGGPNSKLGNVPQSYTGKEPSTMRAIRNNYDSYLITMNRLEQYVVTGHPFDKIEVIIQGGTFPSYDKEYKDDFVRSIFKALNDFGEIFFEDNIFDVIKFREFFELPGNVQDTKRTRRIHEKLLEKKNEKINNVQTTVEEEIAKNETAKIRCVGLTMETRSDHGKVASGNDMLRLGATRVELGIQSVYEEVIDFIGRKHSVQDNIDAIRDLRDLGFKINMHYMPGLPKTTKQEDLDGMKQLFTDPDYKPDMLKVYPCLVFKGTVLYSMMKKGEFTPLSTEEAAELIAEFKKYIPTYCRIMRVNRDIPSYVNDGGVDKTNLRQYINKIMKERNIVCHCIRCREIGRAEDLEKETELPKITVTEYEASKGKEFFIAYETKKHILGFARLRFPSRILREEITQNTALLRELHVYGQAIEIGKDPAFDKTQHKGVGKQLMLKAEEIAKQHNKDKIVVISGVGVRGYYHKLGYKNDGPYVSKSI
;
A
#
# COMPACT_ATOMS: atom_id res chain seq x y z
N MET A 1 -26.96 -18.73 -18.18
CA MET A 1 -25.92 -19.49 -18.93
C MET A 1 -24.60 -19.33 -18.19
N SER A 2 -23.79 -20.39 -18.10
CA SER A 2 -22.62 -20.42 -17.21
C SER A 2 -21.38 -19.79 -17.85
N GLU A 3 -20.46 -19.31 -17.03
CA GLU A 3 -19.14 -18.82 -17.45
C GLU A 3 -18.37 -19.83 -18.32
N GLN A 4 -18.67 -21.12 -18.14
CA GLN A 4 -18.02 -22.22 -18.84
C GLN A 4 -18.40 -22.31 -20.32
N THR A 5 -19.63 -21.92 -20.70
CA THR A 5 -20.05 -21.89 -22.12
C THR A 5 -19.37 -20.77 -22.90
N TYR A 6 -18.98 -19.68 -22.24
CA TYR A 6 -18.16 -18.62 -22.84
C TYR A 6 -16.78 -19.16 -23.24
N TYR A 7 -16.09 -19.84 -22.31
CA TYR A 7 -14.75 -20.39 -22.57
C TYR A 7 -14.77 -21.44 -23.68
N GLN A 8 -15.80 -22.30 -23.72
CA GLN A 8 -15.98 -23.30 -24.77
C GLN A 8 -16.16 -22.70 -26.17
N GLU A 9 -16.67 -21.47 -26.29
CA GLU A 9 -16.82 -20.78 -27.58
C GLU A 9 -15.59 -19.95 -27.96
N ILE A 10 -15.08 -19.13 -27.02
CA ILE A 10 -14.02 -18.17 -27.32
C ILE A 10 -12.67 -18.86 -27.58
N ILE A 11 -12.35 -19.95 -26.87
CA ILE A 11 -11.03 -20.61 -26.95
C ILE A 11 -10.82 -21.24 -28.33
N PRO A 12 -11.74 -22.07 -28.87
CA PRO A 12 -11.61 -22.58 -30.22
C PRO A 12 -11.51 -21.47 -31.27
N GLU A 13 -12.31 -20.42 -31.13
CA GLU A 13 -12.34 -19.31 -32.08
C GLU A 13 -11.02 -18.52 -32.11
N ILE A 14 -10.39 -18.30 -30.94
CA ILE A 14 -9.07 -17.64 -30.86
C ILE A 14 -8.00 -18.50 -31.54
N LEU A 15 -8.02 -19.82 -31.30
CA LEU A 15 -7.04 -20.74 -31.89
C LEU A 15 -7.19 -20.85 -33.41
N GLU A 16 -8.43 -20.81 -33.91
CA GLU A 16 -8.74 -20.84 -35.33
C GLU A 16 -8.35 -19.53 -36.03
N LYS A 17 -8.81 -18.39 -35.50
CA LYS A 17 -8.66 -17.09 -36.15
C LYS A 17 -7.30 -16.43 -35.93
N LYS A 18 -6.55 -16.86 -34.92
CA LYS A 18 -5.25 -16.29 -34.50
C LYS A 18 -5.29 -14.74 -34.51
N PRO A 19 -6.25 -14.13 -33.79
CA PRO A 19 -6.55 -12.72 -33.91
C PRO A 19 -5.38 -11.85 -33.44
N ASP A 20 -5.23 -10.67 -34.05
CA ASP A 20 -4.47 -9.59 -33.43
C ASP A 20 -5.18 -9.06 -32.16
N LYS A 21 -4.54 -8.15 -31.42
CA LYS A 21 -5.09 -7.64 -30.15
C LYS A 21 -6.44 -6.96 -30.31
N GLU A 22 -6.63 -6.18 -31.36
CA GLU A 22 -7.86 -5.43 -31.57
C GLU A 22 -9.02 -6.38 -31.90
N THR A 23 -8.75 -7.36 -32.74
CA THR A 23 -9.70 -8.42 -33.10
C THR A 23 -10.03 -9.28 -31.89
N LEU A 24 -9.05 -9.63 -31.07
CA LEU A 24 -9.24 -10.39 -29.84
C LEU A 24 -10.18 -9.67 -28.86
N VAL A 25 -10.01 -8.36 -28.68
CA VAL A 25 -10.90 -7.54 -27.84
C VAL A 25 -12.33 -7.56 -28.39
N LYS A 26 -12.51 -7.37 -29.70
CA LYS A 26 -13.84 -7.42 -30.35
C LYS A 26 -14.49 -8.80 -30.18
N MET A 27 -13.73 -9.88 -30.33
CA MET A 27 -14.20 -11.25 -30.11
C MET A 27 -14.69 -11.46 -28.67
N LYS A 28 -13.90 -11.02 -27.68
CA LYS A 28 -14.29 -11.11 -26.26
C LYS A 28 -15.58 -10.37 -25.95
N VAL A 29 -15.73 -9.15 -26.46
CA VAL A 29 -16.94 -8.33 -26.27
C VAL A 29 -18.16 -8.98 -26.94
N ARG A 30 -18.00 -9.53 -28.13
CA ARG A 30 -19.06 -10.24 -28.85
C ARG A 30 -19.54 -11.47 -28.08
N ALA A 31 -18.62 -12.33 -27.66
CA ALA A 31 -18.95 -13.52 -26.88
C ALA A 31 -19.57 -13.14 -25.52
N LEU A 32 -19.08 -12.06 -24.90
CA LEU A 32 -19.64 -11.57 -23.64
C LEU A 32 -21.11 -11.18 -23.77
N LYS A 33 -21.46 -10.42 -24.83
CA LYS A 33 -22.85 -10.04 -25.11
C LYS A 33 -23.72 -11.26 -25.36
N LYS A 34 -23.21 -12.23 -26.13
CA LYS A 34 -23.92 -13.48 -26.45
C LYS A 34 -24.23 -14.31 -25.20
N HIS A 35 -23.31 -14.36 -24.24
CA HIS A 35 -23.45 -15.15 -23.02
C HIS A 35 -24.00 -14.37 -21.82
N ASN A 36 -24.42 -13.10 -22.00
CA ASN A 36 -24.93 -12.22 -20.95
C ASN A 36 -24.02 -12.12 -19.71
N MET A 37 -22.70 -12.06 -19.92
CA MET A 37 -21.73 -11.98 -18.83
C MET A 37 -21.52 -10.55 -18.33
N ILE A 38 -21.38 -10.41 -17.01
CA ILE A 38 -21.03 -9.13 -16.36
C ILE A 38 -19.50 -8.99 -16.35
N GLY A 39 -18.96 -8.41 -17.42
CA GLY A 39 -17.51 -8.14 -17.56
C GLY A 39 -16.75 -9.21 -18.34
N ALA A 40 -15.82 -8.77 -19.19
CA ALA A 40 -15.06 -9.65 -20.08
C ALA A 40 -13.94 -10.37 -19.29
N PRO A 41 -13.79 -11.70 -19.43
CA PRO A 41 -12.64 -12.40 -18.89
C PRO A 41 -11.31 -11.84 -19.42
N THR A 42 -10.35 -11.71 -18.52
CA THR A 42 -8.97 -11.32 -18.84
C THR A 42 -8.28 -12.40 -19.68
N ASP A 43 -7.18 -12.03 -20.35
CA ASP A 43 -6.34 -12.99 -21.10
C ASP A 43 -5.91 -14.17 -20.23
N ILE A 44 -5.55 -13.89 -18.98
CA ILE A 44 -5.14 -14.93 -18.03
C ILE A 44 -6.30 -15.82 -17.59
N GLN A 45 -7.52 -15.28 -17.43
CA GLN A 45 -8.70 -16.12 -17.13
C GLN A 45 -9.06 -17.04 -18.29
N ILE A 46 -8.95 -16.57 -19.54
CA ILE A 46 -9.14 -17.42 -20.73
C ILE A 46 -8.06 -18.51 -20.76
N LEU A 47 -6.81 -18.15 -20.47
CA LEU A 47 -5.69 -19.09 -20.42
C LEU A 47 -5.87 -20.15 -19.32
N LEU A 48 -6.30 -19.77 -18.12
CA LEU A 48 -6.55 -20.68 -17.00
C LEU A 48 -7.71 -21.66 -17.28
N ASN A 49 -8.66 -21.27 -18.13
CA ASN A 49 -9.77 -22.12 -18.56
C ASN A 49 -9.49 -22.86 -19.88
N THR A 50 -8.29 -22.73 -20.46
CA THR A 50 -7.90 -23.44 -21.70
C THR A 50 -7.56 -24.91 -21.40
N PRO A 51 -8.02 -25.89 -22.21
CA PRO A 51 -7.55 -27.28 -22.11
C PRO A 51 -6.02 -27.37 -22.17
N LYS A 52 -5.40 -28.23 -21.34
CA LYS A 52 -3.93 -28.25 -21.15
C LYS A 52 -3.17 -28.40 -22.47
N GLU A 53 -3.70 -29.21 -23.38
CA GLU A 53 -3.12 -29.55 -24.68
C GLU A 53 -3.08 -28.34 -25.63
N LYS A 54 -3.91 -27.33 -25.38
CA LYS A 54 -4.06 -26.13 -26.21
C LYS A 54 -3.39 -24.89 -25.61
N ILE A 55 -2.87 -24.98 -24.38
CA ILE A 55 -2.26 -23.84 -23.67
C ILE A 55 -1.10 -23.27 -24.48
N GLU A 56 -0.14 -24.10 -24.91
CA GLU A 56 1.04 -23.59 -25.62
C GLU A 56 0.72 -22.98 -26.98
N GLN A 57 -0.42 -23.35 -27.59
CA GLN A 57 -0.90 -22.74 -28.84
C GLN A 57 -1.59 -21.39 -28.61
N ILE A 58 -2.39 -21.26 -27.54
CA ILE A 58 -3.16 -20.05 -27.26
C ILE A 58 -2.33 -19.00 -26.50
N LYS A 59 -1.36 -19.44 -25.69
CA LYS A 59 -0.47 -18.61 -24.87
C LYS A 59 0.16 -17.46 -25.66
N PRO A 60 0.77 -17.64 -26.85
CA PRO A 60 1.33 -16.52 -27.61
C PRO A 60 0.29 -15.55 -28.17
N LEU A 61 -0.97 -16.00 -28.33
CA LEU A 61 -2.09 -15.16 -28.80
C LEU A 61 -2.69 -14.30 -27.68
N LEU A 62 -2.62 -14.78 -26.44
CA LEU A 62 -3.14 -14.09 -25.25
C LEU A 62 -2.08 -13.28 -24.50
N LEU A 63 -0.85 -13.80 -24.40
CA LEU A 63 0.25 -13.20 -23.65
C LEU A 63 1.27 -12.60 -24.61
N THR A 64 1.36 -11.27 -24.65
CA THR A 64 2.39 -10.57 -25.44
C THR A 64 3.63 -10.30 -24.59
N LYS A 65 4.64 -11.18 -24.72
CA LYS A 65 5.95 -11.15 -24.01
C LYS A 65 5.80 -11.28 -22.48
N PRO A 66 6.85 -11.74 -21.74
CA PRO A 66 6.79 -11.79 -20.28
C PRO A 66 6.29 -10.45 -19.77
N THR A 67 5.35 -10.49 -18.83
CA THR A 67 4.65 -9.38 -18.20
C THR A 67 5.63 -8.32 -17.69
N ARG A 68 6.22 -7.53 -18.60
CA ARG A 68 6.88 -6.26 -18.31
C ARG A 68 5.74 -5.29 -18.03
N SER A 69 5.28 -5.40 -16.79
CA SER A 69 4.36 -4.57 -16.03
C SER A 69 3.83 -3.35 -16.78
N LEU A 70 2.51 -3.31 -16.97
CA LEU A 70 1.77 -2.06 -16.74
C LEU A 70 2.34 -1.45 -15.47
N SER A 71 2.80 -0.21 -15.53
CA SER A 71 3.44 0.44 -14.39
C SER A 71 2.47 0.54 -13.21
N GLY A 72 2.47 -0.47 -12.34
CA GLY A 72 1.62 -0.55 -11.17
C GLY A 72 2.36 -1.29 -10.07
N VAL A 73 2.39 -0.68 -8.89
CA VAL A 73 2.81 -1.36 -7.67
C VAL A 73 1.57 -2.01 -7.05
N SER A 74 1.61 -3.31 -6.84
CA SER A 74 0.52 -4.06 -6.22
C SER A 74 0.70 -4.15 -4.71
N VAL A 75 -0.40 -4.04 -3.97
CA VAL A 75 -0.37 -3.98 -2.49
C VAL A 75 -0.78 -5.30 -1.85
N ILE A 76 0.15 -5.96 -1.17
CA ILE A 76 -0.14 -7.14 -0.34
C ILE A 76 -0.26 -6.71 1.12
N ALA A 77 -1.48 -6.71 1.64
CA ALA A 77 -1.73 -6.50 3.05
C ALA A 77 -1.66 -7.84 3.80
N VAL A 78 -0.76 -7.94 4.77
CA VAL A 78 -0.51 -9.14 5.59
C VAL A 78 -0.82 -8.81 7.04
N MET A 79 -1.73 -9.56 7.66
CA MET A 79 -2.08 -9.34 9.07
C MET A 79 -1.28 -10.25 9.98
N SER A 80 -0.69 -9.68 11.02
CA SER A 80 -0.09 -10.45 12.11
C SER A 80 -1.16 -11.18 12.92
N ALA A 81 -0.75 -12.23 13.63
CA ALA A 81 -1.63 -12.95 14.54
C ALA A 81 -2.24 -12.00 15.59
N PRO A 82 -3.50 -12.22 16.00
CA PRO A 82 -4.13 -11.41 17.04
C PRO A 82 -3.34 -11.50 18.35
N ARG A 83 -2.81 -10.37 18.82
CA ARG A 83 -2.27 -10.24 20.17
C ARG A 83 -2.96 -9.10 20.90
N MET A 84 -2.91 -9.15 22.23
CA MET A 84 -3.40 -8.06 23.07
C MET A 84 -2.47 -6.86 22.93
N CYS A 85 -3.06 -5.65 22.95
CA CYS A 85 -2.27 -4.44 23.02
C CYS A 85 -1.65 -4.32 24.43
N PRO A 86 -0.38 -3.87 24.56
CA PRO A 86 0.27 -3.72 25.87
C PRO A 86 -0.48 -2.80 26.84
N HIS A 87 -1.21 -1.81 26.32
CA HIS A 87 -1.93 -0.81 27.12
C HIS A 87 -3.38 -1.18 27.47
N GLY A 88 -3.90 -2.30 26.94
CA GLY A 88 -5.32 -2.67 27.00
C GLY A 88 -6.10 -2.29 25.73
N ARG A 89 -7.44 -2.23 25.84
CA ARG A 89 -8.35 -2.01 24.70
C ARG A 89 -8.85 -0.55 24.69
N CYS A 90 -8.67 0.15 23.57
CA CYS A 90 -9.28 1.47 23.36
C CYS A 90 -10.81 1.38 23.29
N ILE A 91 -11.51 2.45 23.69
CA ILE A 91 -12.98 2.45 23.83
C ILE A 91 -13.76 2.19 22.53
N TYR A 92 -13.13 2.46 21.38
CA TYR A 92 -13.70 2.31 20.03
C TYR A 92 -13.22 1.07 19.28
N CYS A 93 -12.26 0.33 19.83
CA CYS A 93 -11.61 -0.78 19.13
C CYS A 93 -12.54 -2.01 19.10
N PRO A 94 -13.01 -2.46 17.91
CA PRO A 94 -13.98 -3.56 17.82
C PRO A 94 -13.38 -4.94 18.10
N GLY A 95 -12.12 -5.14 17.69
CA GLY A 95 -11.45 -6.44 17.67
C GLY A 95 -10.54 -6.71 18.87
N GLY A 96 -9.62 -7.64 18.66
CA GLY A 96 -8.67 -8.15 19.63
C GLY A 96 -8.98 -9.57 20.10
N PRO A 97 -8.00 -10.25 20.72
CA PRO A 97 -8.25 -11.53 21.38
C PRO A 97 -9.43 -11.43 22.35
N ASN A 98 -10.30 -12.45 22.36
CA ASN A 98 -11.49 -12.52 23.19
C ASN A 98 -12.47 -11.33 23.03
N SER A 99 -12.50 -10.69 21.86
CA SER A 99 -13.53 -9.70 21.53
C SER A 99 -14.87 -10.39 21.25
N LYS A 100 -15.98 -9.63 21.23
CA LYS A 100 -17.29 -10.16 20.82
C LYS A 100 -17.32 -10.62 19.35
N LEU A 101 -16.30 -10.24 18.56
CA LEU A 101 -16.12 -10.60 17.15
C LEU A 101 -15.18 -11.81 16.98
N GLY A 102 -14.73 -12.42 18.09
CA GLY A 102 -13.78 -13.53 18.11
C GLY A 102 -12.32 -13.07 18.17
N ASN A 103 -11.41 -14.01 17.88
CA ASN A 103 -9.97 -13.77 17.87
C ASN A 103 -9.54 -13.15 16.53
N VAL A 104 -9.73 -11.83 16.42
CA VAL A 104 -9.36 -11.01 15.26
C VAL A 104 -8.32 -9.97 15.67
N PRO A 105 -7.48 -9.49 14.74
CA PRO A 105 -6.49 -8.45 15.05
C PRO A 105 -7.14 -7.19 15.60
N GLN A 106 -6.36 -6.43 16.37
CA GLN A 106 -6.83 -5.19 16.99
C GLN A 106 -7.28 -4.18 15.93
N SER A 107 -8.37 -3.48 16.19
CA SER A 107 -9.04 -2.52 15.29
C SER A 107 -9.81 -3.11 14.10
N TYR A 108 -9.81 -4.45 13.92
CA TYR A 108 -10.49 -5.15 12.83
C TYR A 108 -11.69 -5.96 13.34
N THR A 109 -12.59 -6.32 12.43
CA THR A 109 -13.86 -7.01 12.74
C THR A 109 -13.87 -8.48 12.32
N GLY A 110 -12.91 -8.92 11.50
CA GLY A 110 -12.90 -10.29 10.94
C GLY A 110 -13.64 -10.40 9.61
N LYS A 111 -14.31 -9.33 9.16
CA LYS A 111 -15.13 -9.30 7.94
C LYS A 111 -14.50 -8.50 6.81
N GLU A 112 -13.39 -7.81 7.06
CA GLU A 112 -12.63 -7.13 6.02
C GLU A 112 -11.95 -8.17 5.10
N PRO A 113 -11.81 -7.89 3.79
CA PRO A 113 -11.20 -8.84 2.85
C PRO A 113 -9.78 -9.30 3.23
N SER A 114 -8.96 -8.42 3.82
CA SER A 114 -7.63 -8.80 4.32
C SER A 114 -7.71 -9.66 5.58
N THR A 115 -8.61 -9.33 6.52
CA THR A 115 -8.81 -10.15 7.74
C THR A 115 -9.34 -11.54 7.43
N MET A 116 -10.33 -11.66 6.55
CA MET A 116 -10.86 -12.97 6.13
C MET A 116 -9.79 -13.83 5.48
N ARG A 117 -8.89 -13.21 4.68
CA ARG A 117 -7.73 -13.92 4.11
C ARG A 117 -6.77 -14.38 5.19
N ALA A 118 -6.46 -13.52 6.16
CA ALA A 118 -5.57 -13.87 7.26
C ALA A 118 -6.13 -15.03 8.08
N ILE A 119 -7.43 -15.01 8.42
CA ILE A 119 -8.11 -16.11 9.12
C ILE A 119 -8.01 -17.41 8.32
N ARG A 120 -8.32 -17.39 7.02
CA ARG A 120 -8.24 -18.59 6.16
C ARG A 120 -6.83 -19.19 6.10
N ASN A 121 -5.81 -18.35 6.18
CA ASN A 121 -4.40 -18.73 6.14
C ASN A 121 -3.77 -18.83 7.54
N ASN A 122 -4.58 -18.91 8.60
CA ASN A 122 -4.13 -19.05 10.00
C ASN A 122 -3.11 -17.98 10.45
N TYR A 123 -3.21 -16.76 9.90
CA TYR A 123 -2.27 -15.67 10.14
C TYR A 123 -0.80 -15.97 9.77
N ASP A 124 -0.55 -17.00 8.95
CA ASP A 124 0.77 -17.33 8.43
C ASP A 124 1.13 -16.39 7.26
N SER A 125 2.20 -15.60 7.42
CA SER A 125 2.56 -14.58 6.45
C SER A 125 3.04 -15.13 5.11
N TYR A 126 3.61 -16.33 5.06
CA TYR A 126 3.99 -17.01 3.82
C TYR A 126 2.74 -17.40 3.04
N LEU A 127 1.78 -18.07 3.71
CA LEU A 127 0.52 -18.48 3.09
C LEU A 127 -0.33 -17.28 2.61
N ILE A 128 -0.43 -16.21 3.43
CA ILE A 128 -1.15 -15.00 3.04
C ILE A 128 -0.54 -14.37 1.79
N THR A 129 0.80 -14.26 1.74
CA THR A 129 1.52 -13.65 0.62
C THR A 129 1.34 -14.47 -0.66
N MET A 130 1.54 -15.79 -0.59
CA MET A 130 1.32 -16.73 -1.70
C MET A 130 -0.12 -16.69 -2.21
N ASN A 131 -1.11 -16.72 -1.31
CA ASN A 131 -2.52 -16.65 -1.69
C ASN A 131 -2.90 -15.30 -2.33
N ARG A 132 -2.21 -14.20 -1.96
CA ARG A 132 -2.45 -12.91 -2.60
C ARG A 132 -1.80 -12.83 -3.98
N LEU A 133 -0.61 -13.41 -4.17
CA LEU A 133 0.03 -13.54 -5.48
C LEU A 133 -0.78 -14.41 -6.43
N GLU A 134 -1.28 -15.56 -5.95
CA GLU A 134 -2.22 -16.43 -6.69
C GLU A 134 -3.40 -15.59 -7.22
N GLN A 135 -4.02 -14.81 -6.35
CA GLN A 135 -5.15 -13.96 -6.74
C GLN A 135 -4.75 -12.92 -7.80
N TYR A 136 -3.58 -12.30 -7.70
CA TYR A 136 -3.13 -11.33 -8.69
C TYR A 136 -2.94 -11.94 -10.07
N VAL A 137 -2.33 -13.13 -10.14
CA VAL A 137 -2.22 -13.87 -11.40
C VAL A 137 -3.61 -14.16 -11.95
N VAL A 138 -4.52 -14.73 -11.15
CA VAL A 138 -5.87 -15.10 -11.61
C VAL A 138 -6.69 -13.90 -12.09
N THR A 139 -6.51 -12.73 -11.48
CA THR A 139 -7.23 -11.48 -11.82
C THR A 139 -6.53 -10.63 -12.88
N GLY A 140 -5.34 -11.02 -13.33
CA GLY A 140 -4.56 -10.26 -14.31
C GLY A 140 -3.97 -8.95 -13.77
N HIS A 141 -3.88 -8.80 -12.44
CA HIS A 141 -3.22 -7.65 -11.83
C HIS A 141 -1.68 -7.81 -11.91
N PRO A 142 -0.91 -6.71 -12.03
CA PRO A 142 0.54 -6.76 -11.91
C PRO A 142 0.97 -7.41 -10.59
N PHE A 143 2.04 -8.19 -10.61
CA PHE A 143 2.52 -8.89 -9.42
C PHE A 143 4.05 -8.92 -9.31
N ASP A 144 4.77 -8.26 -10.21
CA ASP A 144 6.24 -8.17 -10.21
C ASP A 144 6.80 -7.17 -9.19
N LYS A 145 6.04 -6.10 -8.88
CA LYS A 145 6.40 -5.08 -7.89
C LYS A 145 5.35 -5.01 -6.79
N ILE A 146 5.76 -5.37 -5.58
CA ILE A 146 4.89 -5.49 -4.43
C ILE A 146 5.25 -4.45 -3.38
N GLU A 147 4.24 -3.68 -2.94
CA GLU A 147 4.27 -2.99 -1.67
C GLU A 147 3.58 -3.86 -0.61
N VAL A 148 4.32 -4.24 0.42
CA VAL A 148 3.78 -5.02 1.55
C VAL A 148 3.30 -4.05 2.63
N ILE A 149 2.12 -4.32 3.20
CA ILE A 149 1.60 -3.60 4.36
C ILE A 149 1.35 -4.61 5.49
N ILE A 150 2.14 -4.52 6.56
CA ILE A 150 1.93 -5.30 7.77
C ILE A 150 0.88 -4.60 8.63
N GLN A 151 -0.26 -5.25 8.78
CA GLN A 151 -1.44 -4.75 9.47
C GLN A 151 -1.56 -5.34 10.88
N GLY A 152 -2.11 -4.56 11.81
CA GLY A 152 -2.38 -5.00 13.19
C GLY A 152 -2.01 -3.97 14.27
N GLY A 153 -1.36 -2.87 13.88
CA GLY A 153 -1.13 -1.67 14.71
C GLY A 153 -0.19 -1.84 15.91
N THR A 154 0.26 -3.05 16.22
CA THR A 154 1.16 -3.36 17.35
C THR A 154 2.30 -4.30 16.96
N PHE A 155 2.48 -4.61 15.68
CA PHE A 155 3.52 -5.53 15.20
C PHE A 155 4.93 -5.18 15.72
N PRO A 156 5.37 -3.89 15.75
CA PRO A 156 6.70 -3.57 16.28
C PRO A 156 6.90 -3.88 17.77
N SER A 157 5.82 -4.01 18.55
CA SER A 157 5.87 -4.36 19.98
C SER A 157 5.97 -5.86 20.23
N TYR A 158 5.95 -6.69 19.19
CA TYR A 158 6.07 -8.14 19.34
C TYR A 158 7.53 -8.54 19.57
N ASP A 159 7.74 -9.76 20.05
CA ASP A 159 9.07 -10.33 20.28
C ASP A 159 9.87 -10.43 18.97
N LYS A 160 11.21 -10.38 19.09
CA LYS A 160 12.11 -10.35 17.94
C LYS A 160 11.97 -11.59 17.06
N GLU A 161 11.86 -12.77 17.68
CA GLU A 161 11.76 -14.05 16.97
C GLU A 161 10.52 -14.10 16.07
N TYR A 162 9.35 -13.70 16.59
CA TYR A 162 8.13 -13.61 15.79
C TYR A 162 8.26 -12.59 14.67
N LYS A 163 8.82 -11.40 14.93
CA LYS A 163 9.00 -10.37 13.89
C LYS A 163 9.91 -10.86 12.77
N ASP A 164 11.01 -11.51 13.12
CA ASP A 164 11.97 -12.07 12.16
C ASP A 164 11.32 -13.16 11.32
N ASP A 165 10.67 -14.16 11.94
CA ASP A 165 9.99 -15.23 11.19
C ASP A 165 8.88 -14.69 10.30
N PHE A 166 8.10 -13.73 10.79
CA PHE A 166 6.98 -13.16 10.07
C PHE A 166 7.45 -12.41 8.81
N VAL A 167 8.48 -11.55 8.93
CA VAL A 167 9.03 -10.80 7.79
C VAL A 167 9.83 -11.71 6.86
N ARG A 168 10.64 -12.63 7.40
CA ARG A 168 11.34 -13.66 6.63
C ARG A 168 10.37 -14.43 5.74
N SER A 169 9.27 -14.89 6.31
CA SER A 169 8.24 -15.67 5.60
C SER A 169 7.57 -14.87 4.48
N ILE A 170 7.43 -13.55 4.61
CA ILE A 170 6.95 -12.68 3.51
C ILE A 170 7.98 -12.67 2.38
N PHE A 171 9.24 -12.32 2.68
CA PHE A 171 10.28 -12.25 1.66
C PHE A 171 10.51 -13.60 0.98
N LYS A 172 10.54 -14.69 1.76
CA LYS A 172 10.64 -16.05 1.24
C LYS A 172 9.48 -16.36 0.29
N ALA A 173 8.23 -16.01 0.62
CA ALA A 173 7.11 -16.21 -0.29
C ALA A 173 7.27 -15.45 -1.62
N LEU A 174 7.79 -14.21 -1.60
CA LEU A 174 8.07 -13.46 -2.82
C LEU A 174 9.18 -14.12 -3.66
N ASN A 175 10.26 -14.56 -3.00
CA ASN A 175 11.39 -15.24 -3.63
C ASN A 175 10.97 -16.57 -4.24
N ASP A 176 10.37 -17.45 -3.42
CA ASP A 176 9.89 -18.78 -3.82
C ASP A 176 8.87 -18.70 -4.95
N PHE A 177 7.94 -17.73 -4.94
CA PHE A 177 7.00 -17.57 -6.07
C PHE A 177 7.74 -17.31 -7.39
N GLY A 178 8.80 -16.50 -7.34
CA GLY A 178 9.66 -16.25 -8.49
C GLY A 178 10.44 -17.49 -8.94
N GLU A 179 10.91 -18.31 -8.01
CA GLU A 179 11.68 -19.53 -8.30
C GLU A 179 10.80 -20.69 -8.80
N ILE A 180 9.60 -20.83 -8.25
CA ILE A 180 8.68 -21.92 -8.60
C ILE A 180 8.07 -21.67 -9.97
N PHE A 181 7.60 -20.46 -10.27
CA PHE A 181 6.73 -20.20 -11.42
C PHE A 181 7.42 -19.46 -12.58
N PHE A 182 8.74 -19.29 -12.55
CA PHE A 182 9.48 -18.72 -13.69
C PHE A 182 10.60 -19.63 -14.15
N GLU A 183 10.67 -19.85 -15.46
CA GLU A 183 11.74 -20.57 -16.15
C GLU A 183 12.30 -19.64 -17.23
N ASP A 184 13.62 -19.40 -17.25
CA ASP A 184 14.28 -18.46 -18.16
C ASP A 184 13.66 -17.04 -18.22
N ASN A 185 13.16 -16.54 -17.09
CA ASN A 185 12.42 -15.28 -16.95
C ASN A 185 11.02 -15.26 -17.60
N ILE A 186 10.49 -16.41 -17.98
CA ILE A 186 9.16 -16.58 -18.54
C ILE A 186 8.27 -17.21 -17.47
N PHE A 187 7.09 -16.63 -17.26
CA PHE A 187 6.12 -17.15 -16.30
C PHE A 187 5.50 -18.45 -16.83
N ASP A 188 5.64 -19.53 -16.07
CA ASP A 188 5.07 -20.84 -16.38
C ASP A 188 3.64 -20.96 -15.84
N VAL A 189 2.69 -20.71 -16.73
CA VAL A 189 1.25 -20.78 -16.43
C VAL A 189 0.79 -22.22 -16.20
N ILE A 190 1.41 -23.21 -16.84
CA ILE A 190 1.02 -24.63 -16.69
C ILE A 190 1.36 -25.07 -15.27
N LYS A 191 2.62 -24.86 -14.86
CA LYS A 191 3.08 -25.17 -13.51
C LYS A 191 2.31 -24.40 -12.44
N PHE A 192 2.03 -23.12 -12.67
CA PHE A 192 1.17 -22.33 -11.78
C PHE A 192 -0.24 -22.93 -11.63
N ARG A 193 -0.88 -23.28 -12.76
CA ARG A 193 -2.22 -23.86 -12.78
C ARG A 193 -2.26 -25.20 -12.05
N GLU A 194 -1.26 -26.05 -12.22
CA GLU A 194 -1.20 -27.36 -11.57
C GLU A 194 -0.93 -27.24 -10.08
N PHE A 195 0.00 -26.36 -9.69
CA PHE A 195 0.35 -26.14 -8.29
C PHE A 195 -0.87 -25.70 -7.47
N PHE A 196 -1.58 -24.68 -7.97
CA PHE A 196 -2.78 -24.12 -7.34
C PHE A 196 -4.07 -24.86 -7.72
N GLU A 197 -4.04 -25.96 -8.46
CA GLU A 197 -5.24 -26.73 -8.83
C GLU A 197 -6.34 -25.84 -9.45
N LEU A 198 -6.00 -25.16 -10.55
CA LEU A 198 -6.87 -24.22 -11.25
C LEU A 198 -7.46 -24.80 -12.56
N PRO A 199 -8.68 -24.38 -12.96
CA PRO A 199 -9.61 -23.55 -12.19
C PRO A 199 -10.14 -24.31 -10.97
N GLY A 200 -10.26 -23.62 -9.83
CA GLY A 200 -10.64 -24.24 -8.57
C GLY A 200 -11.44 -23.28 -7.70
N ASN A 201 -12.35 -23.82 -6.89
CA ASN A 201 -13.15 -23.01 -5.98
C ASN A 201 -12.31 -22.61 -4.75
N VAL A 202 -12.22 -21.32 -4.46
CA VAL A 202 -11.50 -20.78 -3.29
C VAL A 202 -12.19 -21.15 -1.97
N GLN A 203 -13.47 -21.51 -2.01
CA GLN A 203 -14.24 -21.98 -0.86
C GLN A 203 -14.13 -23.50 -0.64
N ASP A 204 -13.47 -24.23 -1.54
CA ASP A 204 -13.21 -25.66 -1.33
C ASP A 204 -12.11 -25.84 -0.27
N THR A 205 -12.53 -26.31 0.90
CA THR A 205 -11.66 -26.55 2.06
C THR A 205 -10.65 -27.68 1.82
N LYS A 206 -11.00 -28.69 1.02
CA LYS A 206 -10.08 -29.80 0.68
C LYS A 206 -8.97 -29.32 -0.25
N ARG A 207 -9.33 -28.55 -1.28
CA ARG A 207 -8.34 -27.87 -2.16
C ARG A 207 -7.43 -26.96 -1.34
N THR A 208 -8.03 -26.12 -0.50
CA THR A 208 -7.27 -25.18 0.35
C THR A 208 -6.25 -25.90 1.22
N ARG A 209 -6.66 -27.01 1.85
CA ARG A 209 -5.75 -27.83 2.68
C ARG A 209 -4.58 -28.39 1.88
N ARG A 210 -4.82 -28.98 0.69
CA ARG A 210 -3.74 -29.51 -0.16
C ARG A 210 -2.76 -28.43 -0.60
N ILE A 211 -3.26 -27.24 -0.97
CA ILE A 211 -2.40 -26.11 -1.34
C ILE A 211 -1.59 -25.64 -0.13
N HIS A 212 -2.19 -25.56 1.06
CA HIS A 212 -1.45 -25.21 2.28
C HIS A 212 -0.36 -26.23 2.60
N GLU A 213 -0.62 -27.52 2.47
CA GLU A 213 0.38 -28.57 2.68
C GLU A 213 1.59 -28.38 1.73
N LYS A 214 1.35 -28.21 0.42
CA LYS A 214 2.40 -27.91 -0.58
C LYS A 214 3.19 -26.63 -0.23
N LEU A 215 2.50 -25.58 0.18
CA LEU A 215 3.12 -24.29 0.50
C LEU A 215 3.94 -24.34 1.79
N LEU A 216 3.44 -25.01 2.84
CA LEU A 216 4.14 -25.14 4.11
C LEU A 216 5.38 -26.04 3.98
N GLU A 217 5.33 -27.06 3.12
CA GLU A 217 6.52 -27.83 2.76
C GLU A 217 7.61 -26.91 2.20
N LYS A 218 7.27 -26.06 1.21
CA LYS A 218 8.21 -25.05 0.65
C LYS A 218 8.70 -24.03 1.68
N LYS A 219 7.81 -23.52 2.54
CA LYS A 219 8.18 -22.58 3.61
C LYS A 219 9.27 -23.15 4.52
N ASN A 220 9.17 -24.45 4.82
CA ASN A 220 10.02 -25.17 5.77
C ASN A 220 11.23 -25.85 5.12
N GLU A 221 11.44 -25.67 3.81
CA GLU A 221 12.65 -26.14 3.15
C GLU A 221 13.90 -25.52 3.79
N LYS A 222 14.88 -26.38 4.09
CA LYS A 222 16.15 -26.00 4.71
C LYS A 222 17.28 -26.15 3.70
N ILE A 223 18.20 -25.21 3.68
CA ILE A 223 19.44 -25.29 2.89
C ILE A 223 20.52 -25.84 3.83
N ASN A 224 21.13 -26.97 3.49
CA ASN A 224 22.11 -27.65 4.34
C ASN A 224 21.62 -27.88 5.79
N ASN A 225 20.34 -28.25 5.95
CA ASN A 225 19.65 -28.42 7.25
C ASN A 225 19.52 -27.14 8.10
N VAL A 226 19.78 -25.96 7.54
CA VAL A 226 19.63 -24.66 8.21
C VAL A 226 18.47 -23.88 7.59
N GLN A 227 17.64 -23.28 8.45
CA GLN A 227 16.59 -22.35 8.03
C GLN A 227 17.22 -21.01 7.66
N THR A 228 16.77 -20.41 6.56
CA THR A 228 17.25 -19.07 6.18
C THR A 228 16.86 -18.01 7.21
N THR A 229 17.68 -16.97 7.31
CA THR A 229 17.43 -15.79 8.16
C THR A 229 16.61 -14.73 7.41
N VAL A 230 16.09 -13.74 8.14
CA VAL A 230 15.36 -12.63 7.51
C VAL A 230 16.29 -11.79 6.63
N GLU A 231 17.54 -11.58 7.05
CA GLU A 231 18.55 -10.85 6.29
C GLU A 231 18.91 -11.53 4.97
N GLU A 232 19.03 -12.87 4.95
CA GLU A 232 19.27 -13.64 3.73
C GLU A 232 18.12 -13.55 2.73
N GLU A 233 16.86 -13.67 3.19
CA GLU A 233 15.69 -13.57 2.31
C GLU A 233 15.49 -12.15 1.78
N ILE A 234 15.81 -11.13 2.58
CA ILE A 234 15.88 -9.73 2.13
C ILE A 234 16.94 -9.58 1.03
N ALA A 235 18.16 -10.07 1.24
CA ALA A 235 19.24 -9.96 0.26
C ALA A 235 18.88 -10.63 -1.08
N LYS A 236 18.28 -11.83 -1.04
CA LYS A 236 17.78 -12.53 -2.24
C LYS A 236 16.75 -11.70 -3.01
N ASN A 237 15.88 -10.98 -2.31
CA ASN A 237 14.77 -10.25 -2.93
C ASN A 237 15.21 -9.04 -3.78
N GLU A 238 16.43 -8.52 -3.57
CA GLU A 238 16.95 -7.40 -4.38
C GLU A 238 16.94 -7.69 -5.88
N THR A 239 17.17 -8.95 -6.25
CA THR A 239 17.23 -9.43 -7.64
C THR A 239 16.09 -10.38 -8.03
N ALA A 240 15.14 -10.65 -7.12
CA ALA A 240 14.04 -11.58 -7.36
C ALA A 240 13.12 -11.13 -8.51
N LYS A 241 12.32 -12.08 -9.02
CA LYS A 241 11.28 -11.82 -10.03
C LYS A 241 10.13 -11.01 -9.43
N ILE A 242 9.76 -11.34 -8.20
CA ILE A 242 8.73 -10.65 -7.42
C ILE A 242 9.44 -9.79 -6.38
N ARG A 243 9.40 -8.48 -6.58
CA ARG A 243 10.22 -7.52 -5.84
C ARG A 243 9.41 -6.79 -4.78
N CYS A 244 9.86 -6.80 -3.54
CA CYS A 244 9.34 -5.93 -2.50
C CYS A 244 9.90 -4.51 -2.70
N VAL A 245 9.11 -3.64 -3.33
CA VAL A 245 9.52 -2.25 -3.64
C VAL A 245 9.20 -1.28 -2.51
N GLY A 246 8.48 -1.74 -1.48
CA GLY A 246 8.22 -1.00 -0.26
C GLY A 246 7.58 -1.90 0.78
N LEU A 247 7.98 -1.72 2.03
CA LEU A 247 7.36 -2.36 3.19
C LEU A 247 6.83 -1.28 4.13
N THR A 248 5.57 -1.41 4.53
CA THR A 248 4.86 -0.53 5.44
C THR A 248 4.54 -1.27 6.73
N MET A 249 4.82 -0.65 7.87
CA MET A 249 4.43 -1.20 9.18
C MET A 249 3.47 -0.23 9.90
N GLU A 250 2.32 -0.75 10.32
CA GLU A 250 1.37 -0.02 11.18
C GLU A 250 1.80 -0.12 12.65
N THR A 251 1.83 1.01 13.36
CA THR A 251 2.19 1.03 14.77
C THR A 251 1.50 2.13 15.57
N ARG A 252 1.59 2.02 16.90
CA ARG A 252 1.27 3.10 17.84
C ARG A 252 2.52 3.94 18.09
N SER A 253 2.32 5.21 18.42
CA SER A 253 3.41 6.19 18.55
C SER A 253 4.36 5.87 19.71
N ASP A 254 3.87 5.29 20.80
CA ASP A 254 4.71 4.79 21.91
C ASP A 254 5.66 3.65 21.49
N HIS A 255 5.36 2.94 20.41
CA HIS A 255 6.24 1.93 19.81
C HIS A 255 6.92 2.40 18.52
N GLY A 256 6.83 3.70 18.19
CA GLY A 256 7.40 4.34 17.02
C GLY A 256 8.69 5.13 17.29
N LYS A 257 9.47 4.76 18.31
CA LYS A 257 10.71 5.47 18.72
C LYS A 257 11.95 4.87 18.05
N VAL A 258 13.12 5.47 18.29
CA VAL A 258 14.42 5.10 17.67
C VAL A 258 14.72 3.60 17.66
N ALA A 259 14.55 2.88 18.79
CA ALA A 259 14.87 1.45 18.87
C ALA A 259 13.99 0.61 17.92
N SER A 260 12.67 0.82 17.96
CA SER A 260 11.74 0.19 17.01
C SER A 260 12.02 0.63 15.57
N GLY A 261 12.36 1.90 15.35
CA GLY A 261 12.71 2.44 14.04
C GLY A 261 13.92 1.71 13.42
N ASN A 262 14.96 1.48 14.20
CA ASN A 262 16.14 0.71 13.76
C ASN A 262 15.80 -0.75 13.44
N ASP A 263 14.94 -1.38 14.23
CA ASP A 263 14.48 -2.75 13.95
C ASP A 263 13.62 -2.80 12.67
N MET A 264 12.75 -1.81 12.46
CA MET A 264 11.95 -1.68 11.24
C MET A 264 12.85 -1.48 10.00
N LEU A 265 13.94 -0.68 10.11
CA LEU A 265 14.93 -0.52 9.04
C LEU A 265 15.62 -1.85 8.70
N ARG A 266 16.05 -2.61 9.71
CA ARG A 266 16.66 -3.95 9.54
C ARG A 266 15.73 -4.90 8.79
N LEU A 267 14.44 -4.84 9.10
CA LEU A 267 13.39 -5.65 8.46
C LEU A 267 13.00 -5.14 7.04
N GLY A 268 13.63 -4.07 6.53
CA GLY A 268 13.41 -3.55 5.19
C GLY A 268 12.22 -2.59 5.05
N ALA A 269 11.68 -2.07 6.16
CA ALA A 269 10.59 -1.10 6.13
C ALA A 269 11.02 0.22 5.49
N THR A 270 10.09 0.86 4.77
CA THR A 270 10.30 2.17 4.12
C THR A 270 9.26 3.20 4.54
N ARG A 271 8.11 2.75 5.07
CA ARG A 271 7.00 3.59 5.51
C ARG A 271 6.51 3.11 6.87
N VAL A 272 6.19 4.05 7.75
CA VAL A 272 5.52 3.77 9.01
C VAL A 272 4.17 4.47 9.02
N GLU A 273 3.14 3.74 9.47
CA GLU A 273 1.83 4.31 9.70
C GLU A 273 1.58 4.47 11.20
N LEU A 274 1.49 5.72 11.65
CA LEU A 274 1.28 6.08 13.04
C LEU A 274 -0.19 6.34 13.30
N GLY A 275 -0.76 5.56 14.21
CA GLY A 275 -2.09 5.81 14.72
C GLY A 275 -2.13 6.94 15.76
N ILE A 276 -2.03 8.19 15.32
CA ILE A 276 -2.11 9.36 16.19
C ILE A 276 -3.54 9.64 16.68
N GLN A 277 -4.54 9.35 15.84
CA GLN A 277 -5.99 9.51 16.06
C GLN A 277 -6.49 10.95 16.22
N SER A 278 -5.89 11.71 17.13
CA SER A 278 -6.23 13.09 17.45
C SER A 278 -4.97 13.88 17.79
N VAL A 279 -5.04 15.20 17.69
CA VAL A 279 -4.01 16.14 18.16
C VAL A 279 -4.29 16.66 19.58
N TYR A 280 -5.42 16.30 20.17
CA TYR A 280 -5.86 16.77 21.48
C TYR A 280 -5.62 15.73 22.57
N GLU A 281 -4.87 16.09 23.61
CA GLU A 281 -4.51 15.21 24.74
C GLU A 281 -5.75 14.61 25.42
N GLU A 282 -6.76 15.45 25.72
CA GLU A 282 -8.01 15.01 26.37
C GLU A 282 -8.71 13.89 25.56
N VAL A 283 -8.67 13.98 24.22
CA VAL A 283 -9.28 12.97 23.35
C VAL A 283 -8.49 11.66 23.42
N ILE A 284 -7.15 11.73 23.37
CA ILE A 284 -6.28 10.55 23.42
C ILE A 284 -6.39 9.80 24.75
N ASP A 285 -6.48 10.55 25.85
CA ASP A 285 -6.71 10.01 27.18
C ASP A 285 -8.09 9.39 27.29
N PHE A 286 -9.14 10.11 26.87
CA PHE A 286 -10.52 9.65 26.95
C PHE A 286 -10.74 8.35 26.17
N ILE A 287 -10.14 8.23 24.98
CA ILE A 287 -10.30 7.01 24.17
C ILE A 287 -9.49 5.82 24.68
N GLY A 288 -8.70 6.00 25.74
CA GLY A 288 -7.94 4.95 26.41
C GLY A 288 -6.79 4.42 25.56
N ARG A 289 -6.15 5.28 24.75
CA ARG A 289 -5.02 4.89 23.90
C ARG A 289 -3.67 4.87 24.64
N LYS A 290 -3.62 5.51 25.82
CA LYS A 290 -2.53 5.49 26.81
C LYS A 290 -1.14 5.76 26.21
N HIS A 291 -1.05 6.71 25.30
CA HIS A 291 0.18 7.39 24.89
C HIS A 291 -0.16 8.88 24.79
N SER A 292 0.82 9.76 24.87
CA SER A 292 0.57 11.21 24.88
C SER A 292 0.61 11.83 23.48
N VAL A 293 0.17 13.08 23.35
CA VAL A 293 0.45 13.88 22.14
C VAL A 293 1.95 14.05 21.96
N GLN A 294 2.72 14.19 23.05
CA GLN A 294 4.19 14.23 22.97
C GLN A 294 4.77 12.94 22.39
N ASP A 295 4.16 11.78 22.68
CA ASP A 295 4.59 10.52 22.07
C ASP A 295 4.40 10.51 20.57
N ASN A 296 3.31 11.11 20.07
CA ASN A 296 3.09 11.31 18.64
C ASN A 296 4.22 12.15 18.04
N ILE A 297 4.47 13.33 18.62
CA ILE A 297 5.48 14.29 18.12
C ILE A 297 6.87 13.65 18.06
N ASP A 298 7.28 12.99 19.14
CA ASP A 298 8.59 12.33 19.25
C ASP A 298 8.73 11.19 18.23
N ALA A 299 7.70 10.34 18.09
CA ALA A 299 7.73 9.23 17.13
C ALA A 299 7.81 9.74 15.68
N ILE A 300 7.07 10.79 15.36
CA ILE A 300 7.12 11.43 14.03
C ILE A 300 8.53 11.94 13.76
N ARG A 301 9.13 12.65 14.72
CA ARG A 301 10.49 13.19 14.60
C ARG A 301 11.53 12.09 14.41
N ASP A 302 11.53 11.10 15.30
CA ASP A 302 12.52 10.02 15.29
C ASP A 302 12.44 9.22 13.98
N LEU A 303 11.23 8.87 13.52
CA LEU A 303 11.07 8.12 12.29
C LEU A 303 11.41 8.94 11.04
N ARG A 304 11.14 10.25 11.03
CA ARG A 304 11.59 11.15 9.94
C ARG A 304 13.11 11.24 9.89
N ASP A 305 13.76 11.41 11.03
CA ASP A 305 15.23 11.51 11.12
C ASP A 305 15.94 10.17 10.85
N LEU A 306 15.21 9.05 10.90
CA LEU A 306 15.64 7.74 10.37
C LEU A 306 15.37 7.56 8.87
N GLY A 307 14.70 8.52 8.22
CA GLY A 307 14.42 8.54 6.78
C GLY A 307 13.05 7.99 6.37
N PHE A 308 12.20 7.50 7.28
CA PHE A 308 10.92 6.90 6.91
C PHE A 308 9.94 7.87 6.27
N LYS A 309 9.10 7.36 5.37
CA LYS A 309 7.82 7.99 4.98
C LYS A 309 6.84 7.88 6.15
N ILE A 310 6.18 8.97 6.50
CA ILE A 310 5.23 9.03 7.63
C ILE A 310 3.80 9.14 7.11
N ASN A 311 3.02 8.08 7.34
CA ASN A 311 1.59 8.10 7.17
C ASN A 311 0.92 8.25 8.54
N MET A 312 0.06 9.24 8.70
CA MET A 312 -0.70 9.42 9.94
C MET A 312 -2.11 8.88 9.77
N HIS A 313 -2.66 8.30 10.83
CA HIS A 313 -4.05 7.90 10.88
C HIS A 313 -4.80 8.77 11.89
N TYR A 314 -5.72 9.59 11.37
CA TYR A 314 -6.54 10.54 12.11
C TYR A 314 -8.02 10.10 12.09
N MET A 315 -8.72 10.26 13.20
CA MET A 315 -10.12 9.86 13.36
C MET A 315 -10.98 11.05 13.75
N PRO A 316 -11.72 11.68 12.80
CA PRO A 316 -12.75 12.64 13.15
C PRO A 316 -13.98 11.93 13.76
N GLY A 317 -14.77 12.66 14.53
CA GLY A 317 -15.99 12.18 15.18
C GLY A 317 -15.72 11.32 16.42
N LEU A 318 -14.55 11.47 17.06
CA LEU A 318 -14.30 10.86 18.35
C LEU A 318 -15.12 11.57 19.45
N PRO A 319 -15.39 10.92 20.60
CA PRO A 319 -15.92 11.64 21.74
C PRO A 319 -14.99 12.78 22.15
N LYS A 320 -15.55 13.81 22.81
CA LYS A 320 -14.85 15.02 23.24
C LYS A 320 -14.39 15.96 22.11
N THR A 321 -14.79 15.72 20.87
CA THR A 321 -14.62 16.69 19.78
C THR A 321 -15.95 17.08 19.14
N THR A 322 -16.04 18.33 18.72
CA THR A 322 -17.04 18.85 17.79
C THR A 322 -16.53 18.76 16.35
N LYS A 323 -17.44 18.89 15.36
CA LYS A 323 -17.03 18.94 13.94
C LYS A 323 -16.03 20.06 13.63
N GLN A 324 -16.16 21.19 14.31
CA GLN A 324 -15.27 22.33 14.13
C GLN A 324 -13.87 22.03 14.71
N GLU A 325 -13.81 21.45 15.91
CA GLU A 325 -12.54 20.99 16.50
C GLU A 325 -11.88 19.88 15.68
N ASP A 326 -12.64 18.95 15.11
CA ASP A 326 -12.08 17.96 14.18
C ASP A 326 -11.46 18.63 12.94
N LEU A 327 -12.14 19.63 12.37
CA LEU A 327 -11.62 20.38 11.23
C LEU A 327 -10.34 21.13 11.60
N ASP A 328 -10.31 21.78 12.76
CA ASP A 328 -9.18 22.57 13.22
C ASP A 328 -7.99 21.69 13.63
N GLY A 329 -8.25 20.54 14.27
CA GLY A 329 -7.22 19.54 14.55
C GLY A 329 -6.63 18.92 13.29
N MET A 330 -7.47 18.63 12.28
CA MET A 330 -6.96 18.17 10.97
C MET A 330 -6.15 19.26 10.23
N LYS A 331 -6.53 20.55 10.34
CA LYS A 331 -5.70 21.66 9.83
C LYS A 331 -4.38 21.78 10.59
N GLN A 332 -4.39 21.59 11.91
CA GLN A 332 -3.20 21.65 12.75
C GLN A 332 -2.10 20.72 12.24
N LEU A 333 -2.45 19.52 11.74
CA LEU A 333 -1.49 18.58 11.14
C LEU A 333 -0.61 19.21 10.05
N PHE A 334 -1.10 20.26 9.38
CA PHE A 334 -0.39 20.96 8.29
C PHE A 334 0.10 22.34 8.65
N THR A 335 -0.36 22.96 9.73
CA THR A 335 0.17 24.26 10.18
C THR A 335 1.30 24.07 11.18
N ASP A 336 1.16 23.12 12.10
CA ASP A 336 2.13 22.80 13.14
C ASP A 336 3.32 21.99 12.58
N PRO A 337 4.56 22.49 12.72
CA PRO A 337 5.75 21.81 12.23
C PRO A 337 6.00 20.44 12.88
N ASP A 338 5.44 20.14 14.05
CA ASP A 338 5.69 18.86 14.71
C ASP A 338 5.01 17.67 14.01
N TYR A 339 4.06 17.91 13.09
CA TYR A 339 3.33 16.87 12.36
C TYR A 339 3.71 16.76 10.86
N LYS A 340 3.17 17.64 10.02
CA LYS A 340 3.37 17.77 8.56
C LYS A 340 3.36 16.44 7.76
N PRO A 341 2.37 15.54 7.93
CA PRO A 341 2.43 14.18 7.38
C PRO A 341 2.68 14.11 5.87
N ASP A 342 3.46 13.12 5.41
CA ASP A 342 3.60 12.84 3.98
C ASP A 342 2.30 12.24 3.42
N MET A 343 1.63 11.44 4.25
CA MET A 343 0.45 10.67 3.91
C MET A 343 -0.57 10.71 5.07
N LEU A 344 -1.86 10.68 4.75
CA LEU A 344 -2.92 10.69 5.75
C LEU A 344 -4.02 9.67 5.43
N LYS A 345 -4.41 8.88 6.43
CA LYS A 345 -5.63 8.08 6.49
C LYS A 345 -6.62 8.81 7.42
N VAL A 346 -7.76 9.23 6.88
CA VAL A 346 -8.82 9.91 7.64
C VAL A 346 -9.98 8.94 7.81
N TYR A 347 -10.18 8.38 8.99
CA TYR A 347 -11.24 7.38 9.23
C TYR A 347 -12.24 7.90 10.26
N PRO A 348 -13.43 8.34 9.84
CA PRO A 348 -14.50 8.69 10.77
C PRO A 348 -14.72 7.61 11.83
N CYS A 349 -14.99 8.02 13.06
CA CYS A 349 -15.23 7.10 14.15
C CYS A 349 -16.47 6.23 13.86
N LEU A 350 -16.31 4.92 14.03
CA LEU A 350 -17.37 3.93 13.87
C LEU A 350 -17.66 3.29 15.22
N VAL A 351 -18.91 2.90 15.43
CA VAL A 351 -19.38 2.26 16.66
C VAL A 351 -19.70 0.80 16.39
N PHE A 352 -19.27 -0.09 17.29
CA PHE A 352 -19.47 -1.54 17.16
C PHE A 352 -19.99 -2.15 18.45
N LYS A 353 -20.91 -3.09 18.34
CA LYS A 353 -21.47 -3.84 19.48
C LYS A 353 -20.35 -4.49 20.30
N GLY A 354 -20.40 -4.26 21.61
CA GLY A 354 -19.38 -4.76 22.54
C GLY A 354 -18.21 -3.82 22.79
N THR A 355 -18.17 -2.65 22.14
CA THR A 355 -17.27 -1.55 22.50
C THR A 355 -17.88 -0.66 23.57
N VAL A 356 -17.04 0.09 24.28
CA VAL A 356 -17.50 1.09 25.25
C VAL A 356 -18.29 2.20 24.54
N LEU A 357 -17.86 2.59 23.33
CA LEU A 357 -18.61 3.53 22.49
C LEU A 357 -20.05 3.10 22.20
N TYR A 358 -20.29 1.80 22.00
CA TYR A 358 -21.65 1.31 21.79
C TYR A 358 -22.53 1.50 23.03
N SER A 359 -21.97 1.26 24.21
CA SER A 359 -22.67 1.51 25.48
C SER A 359 -22.98 3.00 25.67
N MET A 360 -22.03 3.89 25.38
CA MET A 360 -22.24 5.35 25.43
C MET A 360 -23.34 5.78 24.45
N MET A 361 -23.28 5.28 23.21
CA MET A 361 -24.29 5.58 22.18
C MET A 361 -25.69 5.12 22.60
N LYS A 362 -25.82 3.92 23.20
CA LYS A 362 -27.11 3.42 23.70
C LYS A 362 -27.68 4.23 24.87
N LYS A 363 -26.82 4.89 25.65
CA LYS A 363 -27.24 5.79 26.74
C LYS A 363 -27.52 7.22 26.28
N GLY A 364 -27.28 7.54 25.00
CA GLY A 364 -27.38 8.92 24.48
C GLY A 364 -26.19 9.82 24.84
N GLU A 365 -25.09 9.26 25.37
CA GLU A 365 -23.89 10.00 25.78
C GLU A 365 -22.94 10.28 24.60
N PHE A 366 -23.16 9.64 23.45
CA PHE A 366 -22.33 9.80 22.25
C PHE A 366 -23.14 9.59 20.98
N THR A 367 -22.94 10.46 19.98
CA THR A 367 -23.51 10.33 18.64
C THR A 367 -22.39 10.38 17.61
N PRO A 368 -22.12 9.28 16.88
CA PRO A 368 -21.10 9.27 15.84
C PRO A 368 -21.56 10.06 14.60
N LEU A 369 -20.60 10.57 13.81
CA LEU A 369 -20.89 11.28 12.56
C LEU A 369 -21.66 10.40 11.57
N SER A 370 -22.70 10.96 10.95
CA SER A 370 -23.38 10.34 9.81
C SER A 370 -22.46 10.31 8.57
N THR A 371 -22.87 9.56 7.54
CA THR A 371 -22.18 9.55 6.24
C THR A 371 -22.09 10.96 5.64
N GLU A 372 -23.16 11.72 5.68
CA GLU A 372 -23.27 13.08 5.15
C GLU A 372 -22.37 14.04 5.94
N GLU A 373 -22.44 13.99 7.26
CA GLU A 373 -21.65 14.85 8.14
C GLU A 373 -20.15 14.60 7.98
N ALA A 374 -19.75 13.32 7.91
CA ALA A 374 -18.36 12.94 7.64
C ALA A 374 -17.91 13.37 6.23
N ALA A 375 -18.79 13.25 5.22
CA ALA A 375 -18.48 13.66 3.87
C ALA A 375 -18.28 15.18 3.76
N GLU A 376 -19.14 15.97 4.42
CA GLU A 376 -19.03 17.43 4.47
C GLU A 376 -17.76 17.89 5.18
N LEU A 377 -17.49 17.35 6.37
CA LEU A 377 -16.30 17.66 7.15
C LEU A 377 -15.02 17.35 6.34
N ILE A 378 -14.94 16.17 5.72
CA ILE A 378 -13.77 15.79 4.93
C ILE A 378 -13.68 16.61 3.63
N ALA A 379 -14.80 16.96 2.99
CA ALA A 379 -14.79 17.83 1.81
C ALA A 379 -14.24 19.22 2.16
N GLU A 380 -14.65 19.79 3.29
CA GLU A 380 -14.15 21.07 3.81
C GLU A 380 -12.65 21.00 4.12
N PHE A 381 -12.23 19.96 4.86
CA PHE A 381 -10.83 19.73 5.20
C PHE A 381 -9.92 19.66 3.95
N LYS A 382 -10.42 19.12 2.84
CA LYS A 382 -9.61 18.91 1.63
C LYS A 382 -9.07 20.18 0.97
N LYS A 383 -9.61 21.36 1.31
CA LYS A 383 -9.09 22.68 0.90
C LYS A 383 -7.70 22.95 1.45
N TYR A 384 -7.41 22.46 2.66
CA TYR A 384 -6.23 22.84 3.43
C TYR A 384 -5.05 21.87 3.24
N ILE A 385 -5.23 20.80 2.46
CA ILE A 385 -4.18 19.78 2.30
C ILE A 385 -3.08 20.32 1.38
N PRO A 386 -1.82 20.35 1.83
CA PRO A 386 -0.71 20.85 1.04
C PRO A 386 -0.34 19.89 -0.10
N THR A 387 0.36 20.42 -1.10
CA THR A 387 0.73 19.71 -2.33
C THR A 387 1.63 18.50 -2.10
N TYR A 388 2.40 18.47 -1.00
CA TYR A 388 3.29 17.38 -0.62
C TYR A 388 2.59 16.21 0.07
N CYS A 389 1.34 16.38 0.52
CA CYS A 389 0.62 15.36 1.28
C CYS A 389 -0.26 14.50 0.38
N ARG A 390 -0.31 13.19 0.64
CA ARG A 390 -1.18 12.24 -0.05
C ARG A 390 -2.28 11.71 0.89
N ILE A 391 -3.55 11.98 0.57
CA ILE A 391 -4.66 11.29 1.24
C ILE A 391 -4.73 9.85 0.74
N MET A 392 -4.37 8.89 1.58
CA MET A 392 -4.37 7.46 1.26
C MET A 392 -5.79 6.96 1.14
N ARG A 393 -6.59 7.22 2.18
CA ARG A 393 -7.97 6.74 2.33
C ARG A 393 -8.77 7.68 3.21
N VAL A 394 -10.09 7.70 2.97
CA VAL A 394 -11.07 8.49 3.73
C VAL A 394 -12.11 7.61 4.45
N ASN A 395 -11.97 6.28 4.34
CA ASN A 395 -12.85 5.31 5.00
C ASN A 395 -12.13 3.97 5.20
N ARG A 396 -12.61 3.15 6.14
CA ARG A 396 -12.15 1.78 6.41
C ARG A 396 -12.77 0.78 5.44
N ASP A 397 -12.11 -0.36 5.24
CA ASP A 397 -12.65 -1.51 4.49
C ASP A 397 -13.61 -2.38 5.34
N ILE A 398 -14.40 -1.73 6.20
CA ILE A 398 -15.36 -2.43 7.06
C ILE A 398 -16.69 -2.49 6.31
N PRO A 399 -17.28 -3.69 6.11
CA PRO A 399 -18.59 -3.79 5.50
C PRO A 399 -19.64 -3.05 6.35
N SER A 400 -20.52 -2.28 5.70
CA SER A 400 -21.47 -1.39 6.39
C SER A 400 -22.49 -2.11 7.28
N TYR A 401 -22.73 -3.40 7.06
CA TYR A 401 -23.61 -4.19 7.91
C TYR A 401 -22.96 -4.60 9.25
N VAL A 402 -21.67 -4.30 9.45
CA VAL A 402 -20.90 -4.72 10.64
C VAL A 402 -20.88 -3.64 11.72
N ASN A 403 -20.94 -2.36 11.36
CA ASN A 403 -20.98 -1.27 12.34
C ASN A 403 -22.42 -0.99 12.80
N ASP A 404 -22.55 -0.59 14.07
CA ASP A 404 -23.82 -0.26 14.71
C ASP A 404 -24.10 1.25 14.74
N GLY A 405 -23.11 2.06 14.36
CA GLY A 405 -23.23 3.52 14.29
C GLY A 405 -22.05 4.17 13.54
N GLY A 406 -22.28 5.40 13.07
CA GLY A 406 -21.34 6.17 12.27
C GLY A 406 -21.62 6.05 10.77
N VAL A 407 -20.58 6.24 9.95
CA VAL A 407 -20.67 6.10 8.49
C VAL A 407 -21.17 4.71 8.10
N ASP A 408 -22.25 4.66 7.33
CA ASP A 408 -22.95 3.44 6.91
C ASP A 408 -22.78 3.13 5.41
N LYS A 409 -22.00 3.95 4.68
CA LYS A 409 -21.70 3.78 3.25
C LYS A 409 -20.24 3.40 3.01
N THR A 410 -20.01 2.39 2.16
CA THR A 410 -18.67 1.96 1.77
C THR A 410 -18.02 2.89 0.73
N ASN A 411 -18.81 3.71 0.04
CA ASN A 411 -18.39 4.63 -1.03
C ASN A 411 -18.29 6.10 -0.59
N LEU A 412 -17.95 6.39 0.67
CA LEU A 412 -17.83 7.76 1.23
C LEU A 412 -17.04 8.74 0.34
N ARG A 413 -16.02 8.26 -0.38
CA ARG A 413 -15.25 9.06 -1.35
C ARG A 413 -16.14 9.71 -2.42
N GLN A 414 -17.18 9.01 -2.91
CA GLN A 414 -18.11 9.51 -3.91
C GLN A 414 -18.95 10.66 -3.36
N TYR A 415 -19.44 10.55 -2.12
CA TYR A 415 -20.15 11.62 -1.42
C TYR A 415 -19.27 12.86 -1.26
N ILE A 416 -18.03 12.67 -0.80
CA ILE A 416 -17.06 13.77 -0.68
C ILE A 416 -16.83 14.44 -2.05
N ASN A 417 -16.64 13.66 -3.11
CA ASN A 417 -16.40 14.20 -4.45
C ASN A 417 -17.62 14.97 -4.99
N LYS A 418 -18.85 14.49 -4.72
CA LYS A 418 -20.09 15.18 -5.07
C LYS A 418 -20.15 16.55 -4.40
N ILE A 419 -19.95 16.62 -3.09
CA ILE A 419 -19.94 17.87 -2.32
C ILE A 419 -18.86 18.82 -2.84
N MET A 420 -17.65 18.29 -3.09
CA MET A 420 -16.56 19.10 -3.65
C MET A 420 -16.93 19.71 -5.00
N LYS A 421 -17.59 18.95 -5.88
CA LYS A 421 -18.04 19.44 -7.18
C LYS A 421 -19.13 20.50 -7.05
N GLU A 422 -20.12 20.27 -6.21
CA GLU A 422 -21.24 21.21 -5.97
C GLU A 422 -20.76 22.53 -5.36
N ARG A 423 -19.74 22.47 -4.50
CA ARG A 423 -19.18 23.65 -3.80
C ARG A 423 -17.91 24.22 -4.46
N ASN A 424 -17.54 23.75 -5.66
CA ASN A 424 -16.31 24.15 -6.37
C ASN A 424 -15.03 24.05 -5.52
N ILE A 425 -14.93 23.03 -4.67
CA ILE A 425 -13.78 22.79 -3.81
C ILE A 425 -12.69 22.05 -4.60
N VAL A 426 -11.52 22.67 -4.70
CA VAL A 426 -10.32 22.07 -5.30
C VAL A 426 -9.44 21.48 -4.20
N CYS A 427 -8.91 20.28 -4.42
CA CYS A 427 -7.96 19.65 -3.52
C CYS A 427 -6.60 19.46 -4.21
N HIS A 428 -5.55 19.95 -3.57
CA HIS A 428 -4.19 19.95 -4.11
C HIS A 428 -3.32 18.78 -3.61
N CYS A 429 -3.89 17.83 -2.86
CA CYS A 429 -3.15 16.67 -2.40
C CYS A 429 -2.62 15.82 -3.57
N ILE A 430 -1.52 15.10 -3.35
CA ILE A 430 -0.88 14.25 -4.37
C ILE A 430 -1.90 13.32 -5.05
N ARG A 431 -2.77 12.66 -4.27
CA ARG A 431 -3.75 11.69 -4.81
C ARG A 431 -4.69 12.32 -5.85
N CYS A 432 -5.09 13.58 -5.65
CA CYS A 432 -5.98 14.28 -6.57
C CYS A 432 -5.29 14.77 -7.84
N ARG A 433 -3.95 14.75 -7.86
CA ARG A 433 -3.13 15.23 -8.97
C ARG A 433 -2.38 14.10 -9.70
N GLU A 434 -2.42 12.86 -9.21
CA GLU A 434 -1.69 11.73 -9.83
C GLU A 434 -2.08 11.59 -11.30
N ILE A 435 -1.10 11.60 -12.21
CA ILE A 435 -1.36 11.52 -13.65
C ILE A 435 -2.17 10.28 -14.05
N GLY A 436 -1.96 9.15 -13.36
CA GLY A 436 -2.73 7.91 -13.58
C GLY A 436 -4.19 7.97 -13.11
N ARG A 437 -4.66 9.11 -12.60
CA ARG A 437 -6.04 9.37 -12.20
C ARG A 437 -6.67 10.57 -12.93
N ALA A 438 -5.93 11.19 -13.84
CA ALA A 438 -6.41 12.32 -14.60
C ALA A 438 -7.49 11.87 -15.60
N GLU A 439 -8.62 12.58 -15.63
CA GLU A 439 -9.70 12.37 -16.61
C GLU A 439 -9.63 13.39 -17.75
N ASP A 440 -8.74 14.38 -17.64
CA ASP A 440 -8.64 15.54 -18.51
C ASP A 440 -7.24 15.72 -19.14
N LEU A 441 -6.50 14.62 -19.31
CA LEU A 441 -5.14 14.62 -19.89
C LEU A 441 -5.06 15.35 -21.23
N GLU A 442 -6.08 15.20 -22.08
CA GLU A 442 -6.13 15.84 -23.41
C GLU A 442 -6.21 17.37 -23.35
N LYS A 443 -6.59 17.93 -22.20
CA LYS A 443 -6.72 19.37 -21.97
C LYS A 443 -5.45 19.98 -21.37
N GLU A 444 -4.45 19.17 -21.08
CA GLU A 444 -3.17 19.63 -20.55
C GLU A 444 -2.27 20.10 -21.70
N THR A 445 -2.00 21.40 -21.73
CA THR A 445 -1.18 22.04 -22.76
C THR A 445 0.20 22.47 -22.24
N GLU A 446 0.41 22.45 -20.93
CA GLU A 446 1.67 22.85 -20.31
C GLU A 446 2.64 21.68 -20.19
N LEU A 447 3.92 21.94 -20.48
CA LEU A 447 4.98 20.97 -20.25
C LEU A 447 5.26 20.84 -18.74
N PRO A 448 5.46 19.61 -18.24
CA PRO A 448 5.80 19.38 -16.84
C PRO A 448 7.16 20.03 -16.50
N LYS A 449 7.25 20.59 -15.30
CA LYS A 449 8.45 21.24 -14.76
C LYS A 449 8.76 20.72 -13.37
N ILE A 450 10.00 20.95 -12.93
CA ILE A 450 10.40 20.66 -11.56
C ILE A 450 10.00 21.84 -10.66
N THR A 451 9.22 21.58 -9.61
CA THR A 451 8.90 22.50 -8.53
C THR A 451 9.53 22.01 -7.23
N VAL A 452 9.83 22.93 -6.31
CA VAL A 452 10.39 22.60 -4.99
C VAL A 452 9.61 23.36 -3.93
N THR A 453 8.97 22.62 -3.02
CA THR A 453 8.31 23.18 -1.83
C THR A 453 9.16 22.88 -0.62
N GLU A 454 9.67 23.94 0.01
CA GLU A 454 10.43 23.87 1.25
C GLU A 454 9.50 24.07 2.46
N TYR A 455 9.67 23.28 3.51
CA TYR A 455 8.92 23.44 4.77
C TYR A 455 9.66 22.84 5.97
N GLU A 456 9.45 23.44 7.13
CA GLU A 456 9.92 22.91 8.41
C GLU A 456 9.01 21.76 8.88
N ALA A 457 9.62 20.65 9.29
CA ALA A 457 8.93 19.52 9.89
C ALA A 457 9.81 18.82 10.93
N SER A 458 9.28 18.70 12.16
CA SER A 458 9.91 18.00 13.28
C SER A 458 11.35 18.49 13.53
N LYS A 459 11.52 19.82 13.59
CA LYS A 459 12.80 20.53 13.79
C LYS A 459 13.86 20.29 12.71
N GLY A 460 13.49 19.68 11.60
CA GLY A 460 14.34 19.52 10.43
C GLY A 460 13.67 20.12 9.20
N LYS A 461 14.42 20.17 8.11
CA LYS A 461 14.02 20.85 6.89
C LYS A 461 13.63 19.84 5.81
N GLU A 462 12.45 19.99 5.22
CA GLU A 462 11.95 19.13 4.14
C GLU A 462 11.89 19.89 2.81
N PHE A 463 12.18 19.16 1.74
CA PHE A 463 12.06 19.62 0.36
C PHE A 463 11.23 18.60 -0.41
N PHE A 464 10.04 19.01 -0.83
CA PHE A 464 9.21 18.25 -1.74
C PHE A 464 9.51 18.69 -3.17
N ILE A 465 10.23 17.84 -3.91
CA ILE A 465 10.66 18.09 -5.28
C ILE A 465 9.68 17.37 -6.20
N ALA A 466 8.84 18.08 -6.94
CA ALA A 466 7.83 17.49 -7.81
C ALA A 466 8.14 17.76 -9.28
N TYR A 467 7.90 16.76 -10.12
CA TYR A 467 7.83 16.92 -11.58
C TYR A 467 6.35 16.93 -11.96
N GLU A 468 5.84 18.11 -12.28
CA GLU A 468 4.39 18.36 -12.36
C GLU A 468 4.03 19.43 -13.40
N THR A 469 2.82 19.34 -13.92
CA THR A 469 2.13 20.40 -14.66
C THR A 469 1.36 21.28 -13.67
N LYS A 470 0.58 22.25 -14.17
CA LYS A 470 -0.33 23.04 -13.35
C LYS A 470 -1.35 22.19 -12.57
N LYS A 471 -1.78 21.05 -13.14
CA LYS A 471 -2.82 20.20 -12.54
C LYS A 471 -2.31 18.85 -12.04
N HIS A 472 -1.34 18.26 -12.73
CA HIS A 472 -0.99 16.86 -12.54
C HIS A 472 0.45 16.65 -12.10
N ILE A 473 0.67 15.64 -11.27
CA ILE A 473 1.99 15.22 -10.81
C ILE A 473 2.40 13.91 -11.49
N LEU A 474 3.58 13.92 -12.09
CA LEU A 474 4.14 12.79 -12.84
C LEU A 474 5.18 12.03 -12.00
N GLY A 475 5.82 12.71 -11.06
CA GLY A 475 6.72 12.10 -10.09
C GLY A 475 7.15 13.10 -9.02
N PHE A 476 7.72 12.61 -7.94
CA PHE A 476 8.27 13.45 -6.88
C PHE A 476 9.38 12.75 -6.08
N ALA A 477 10.16 13.55 -5.38
CA ALA A 477 11.12 13.12 -4.38
C ALA A 477 10.93 13.90 -3.08
N ARG A 478 11.20 13.25 -1.94
CA ARG A 478 11.21 13.86 -0.61
C ARG A 478 12.64 13.88 -0.09
N LEU A 479 13.23 15.05 0.05
CA LEU A 479 14.56 15.26 0.62
C LEU A 479 14.42 15.92 1.99
N ARG A 480 15.18 15.45 2.98
CA ARG A 480 15.18 15.97 4.35
C ARG A 480 16.60 16.27 4.81
N PHE A 481 16.76 17.37 5.55
CA PHE A 481 17.91 17.56 6.43
C PHE A 481 17.47 17.23 7.86
N PRO A 482 18.02 16.14 8.44
CA PRO A 482 17.54 15.63 9.72
C PRO A 482 17.93 16.56 10.87
N SER A 483 17.11 16.55 11.92
CA SER A 483 17.35 17.36 13.13
C SER A 483 18.21 16.64 14.18
N ARG A 484 18.34 15.32 14.04
CA ARG A 484 19.09 14.42 14.93
C ARG A 484 19.90 13.44 14.08
N ILE A 485 21.06 13.06 14.60
CA ILE A 485 21.85 11.95 14.07
C ILE A 485 21.48 10.70 14.87
N LEU A 486 20.69 9.82 14.27
CA LEU A 486 20.12 8.63 14.94
C LEU A 486 20.77 7.31 14.53
N ARG A 487 21.70 7.36 13.57
CA ARG A 487 22.40 6.22 12.98
C ARG A 487 23.77 6.66 12.46
N GLU A 488 24.72 5.72 12.40
CA GLU A 488 26.10 5.97 11.97
C GLU A 488 26.23 6.39 10.50
N GLU A 489 25.30 5.96 9.64
CA GLU A 489 25.30 6.31 8.23
C GLU A 489 24.88 7.78 7.98
N ILE A 490 24.27 8.41 8.99
CA ILE A 490 23.75 9.78 8.97
C ILE A 490 24.70 10.68 9.75
N THR A 491 25.15 11.77 9.12
CA THR A 491 26.01 12.77 9.75
C THR A 491 25.35 14.15 9.66
N GLN A 492 25.97 15.17 10.25
CA GLN A 492 25.53 16.57 10.12
C GLN A 492 25.51 17.06 8.65
N ASN A 493 26.34 16.46 7.79
CA ASN A 493 26.46 16.81 6.37
C ASN A 493 25.65 15.85 5.46
N THR A 494 24.86 14.95 6.04
CA THR A 494 24.03 14.02 5.28
C THR A 494 22.66 14.64 4.96
N ALA A 495 22.19 14.47 3.73
CA ALA A 495 20.80 14.66 3.34
C ALA A 495 20.09 13.30 3.18
N LEU A 496 18.83 13.21 3.60
CA LEU A 496 18.03 11.99 3.56
C LEU A 496 17.01 12.06 2.42
N LEU A 497 17.12 11.17 1.44
CA LEU A 497 16.07 10.96 0.46
C LEU A 497 15.07 9.92 0.99
N ARG A 498 13.89 10.40 1.40
CA ARG A 498 12.85 9.64 2.09
C ARG A 498 11.93 8.89 1.14
N GLU A 499 11.75 9.43 -0.07
CA GLU A 499 10.91 8.83 -1.10
C GLU A 499 11.35 9.31 -2.47
N LEU A 500 11.33 8.42 -3.46
CA LEU A 500 11.30 8.73 -4.88
C LEU A 500 10.13 7.95 -5.48
N HIS A 501 9.20 8.66 -6.10
CA HIS A 501 8.03 8.05 -6.72
C HIS A 501 7.85 8.62 -8.12
N VAL A 502 7.69 7.74 -9.11
CA VAL A 502 7.36 8.12 -10.49
C VAL A 502 6.10 7.37 -10.87
N TYR A 503 5.06 8.12 -11.22
CA TYR A 503 3.84 7.53 -11.74
C TYR A 503 4.09 7.08 -13.17
N GLY A 504 3.83 5.81 -13.46
CA GLY A 504 3.68 5.39 -14.85
C GLY A 504 2.25 5.59 -15.31
N GLN A 505 2.06 5.60 -16.62
CA GLN A 505 0.75 5.87 -17.21
C GLN A 505 -0.21 4.70 -17.03
N ALA A 506 -1.47 5.03 -16.75
CA ALA A 506 -2.60 4.18 -17.07
C ALA A 506 -2.83 4.31 -18.58
N ILE A 507 -2.60 3.24 -19.34
CA ILE A 507 -2.90 3.22 -20.77
C ILE A 507 -4.44 3.14 -20.90
N GLU A 508 -5.08 4.19 -21.42
CA GLU A 508 -6.43 4.06 -21.96
C GLU A 508 -6.40 3.15 -23.19
N ILE A 509 -7.38 2.25 -23.28
CA ILE A 509 -7.55 1.38 -24.45
C ILE A 509 -7.88 2.27 -25.67
N GLY A 510 -6.98 2.36 -26.65
CA GLY A 510 -7.28 2.90 -27.98
C GLY A 510 -6.50 4.15 -28.43
N LYS A 511 -5.46 4.62 -27.72
CA LYS A 511 -4.62 5.75 -28.16
C LYS A 511 -3.18 5.36 -28.49
N ASP A 512 -2.55 6.15 -29.38
CA ASP A 512 -1.23 5.90 -29.97
C ASP A 512 -0.11 5.90 -28.90
N PRO A 513 0.58 4.77 -28.67
CA PRO A 513 1.59 4.61 -27.63
C PRO A 513 2.92 5.36 -27.88
N ALA A 514 3.11 5.98 -29.05
CA ALA A 514 4.38 6.62 -29.42
C ALA A 514 4.57 8.03 -28.83
N PHE A 515 3.49 8.80 -28.67
CA PHE A 515 3.54 10.16 -28.08
C PHE A 515 3.64 10.13 -26.54
N ASP A 516 3.20 9.02 -25.92
CA ASP A 516 2.94 8.90 -24.47
C ASP A 516 4.13 8.35 -23.65
N LYS A 517 4.99 7.51 -24.26
CA LYS A 517 6.12 6.86 -23.56
C LYS A 517 7.35 7.76 -23.37
N THR A 518 7.46 8.86 -24.10
CA THR A 518 8.68 9.68 -24.17
C THR A 518 8.81 10.66 -23.01
N GLN A 519 7.71 11.18 -22.45
CA GLN A 519 7.77 12.18 -21.36
C GLN A 519 8.17 11.61 -19.99
N HIS A 520 7.94 10.33 -19.71
CA HIS A 520 8.23 9.72 -18.39
C HIS A 520 9.62 9.09 -18.29
N LYS A 521 10.34 8.95 -19.41
CA LYS A 521 11.67 8.35 -19.42
C LYS A 521 12.69 9.34 -18.85
N GLY A 522 13.21 9.04 -17.67
CA GLY A 522 14.25 9.84 -17.02
C GLY A 522 13.76 10.77 -15.91
N VAL A 523 12.45 10.87 -15.66
CA VAL A 523 11.89 11.69 -14.56
C VAL A 523 12.54 11.37 -13.22
N GLY A 524 12.67 10.08 -12.87
CA GLY A 524 13.32 9.68 -11.63
C GLY A 524 14.78 10.16 -11.54
N LYS A 525 15.53 10.12 -12.65
CA LYS A 525 16.91 10.62 -12.71
C LYS A 525 16.97 12.13 -12.54
N GLN A 526 16.05 12.87 -13.17
CA GLN A 526 15.96 14.33 -13.03
C GLN A 526 15.64 14.75 -11.59
N LEU A 527 14.70 14.06 -10.94
CA LEU A 527 14.38 14.30 -9.52
C LEU A 527 15.58 14.02 -8.61
N MET A 528 16.32 12.94 -8.87
CA MET A 528 17.55 12.63 -8.15
C MET A 528 18.61 13.71 -8.34
N LEU A 529 18.86 14.15 -9.58
CA LEU A 529 19.81 15.22 -9.86
C LEU A 529 19.43 16.52 -9.15
N LYS A 530 18.14 16.87 -9.10
CA LYS A 530 17.68 18.05 -8.36
C LYS A 530 17.88 17.90 -6.85
N ALA A 531 17.66 16.69 -6.30
CA ALA A 531 17.94 16.43 -4.89
C ALA A 531 19.44 16.55 -4.56
N GLU A 532 20.31 16.02 -5.43
CA GLU A 532 21.78 16.18 -5.32
C GLU A 532 22.18 17.67 -5.38
N GLU A 533 21.59 18.45 -6.29
CA GLU A 533 21.81 19.89 -6.41
C GLU A 533 21.43 20.66 -5.13
N ILE A 534 20.23 20.43 -4.60
CA ILE A 534 19.74 21.08 -3.36
C ILE A 534 20.62 20.73 -2.17
N ALA A 535 21.06 19.48 -2.07
CA ALA A 535 21.95 19.02 -1.02
C ALA A 535 23.31 19.74 -1.08
N LYS A 536 23.93 19.85 -2.26
CA LYS A 536 25.19 20.60 -2.44
C LYS A 536 25.06 22.07 -2.09
N GLN A 537 23.98 22.72 -2.51
CA GLN A 537 23.70 24.13 -2.19
C GLN A 537 23.60 24.39 -0.68
N HIS A 538 23.29 23.36 0.11
CA HIS A 538 23.22 23.41 1.57
C HIS A 538 24.43 22.74 2.25
N ASN A 539 25.58 22.67 1.56
CA ASN A 539 26.84 22.12 2.08
C ASN A 539 26.72 20.68 2.60
N LYS A 540 25.88 19.87 1.95
CA LYS A 540 25.80 18.43 2.21
C LYS A 540 26.76 17.69 1.28
N ASP A 541 27.49 16.73 1.82
CA ASP A 541 28.51 15.94 1.11
C ASP A 541 28.05 14.51 0.81
N LYS A 542 26.90 14.10 1.36
CA LYS A 542 26.35 12.74 1.23
C LYS A 542 24.84 12.76 1.15
N ILE A 543 24.28 11.95 0.25
CA ILE A 543 22.86 11.58 0.26
C ILE A 543 22.71 10.13 0.68
N VAL A 544 21.82 9.88 1.65
CA VAL A 544 21.37 8.57 2.09
C VAL A 544 19.92 8.36 1.67
N VAL A 545 19.60 7.21 1.11
CA VAL A 545 18.26 6.88 0.58
C VAL A 545 17.68 5.68 1.30
N ILE A 546 16.45 5.82 1.81
CA ILE A 546 15.67 4.69 2.32
C ILE A 546 14.97 3.96 1.16
N SER A 547 15.73 3.08 0.51
CA SER A 547 15.25 2.30 -0.63
C SER A 547 14.48 1.06 -0.19
N GLY A 548 13.36 0.76 -0.85
CA GLY A 548 12.80 -0.58 -0.83
C GLY A 548 13.81 -1.60 -1.37
N VAL A 549 13.80 -2.80 -0.80
CA VAL A 549 14.78 -3.86 -1.10
C VAL A 549 14.84 -4.16 -2.60
N GLY A 550 13.70 -4.42 -3.22
CA GLY A 550 13.58 -4.75 -4.65
C GLY A 550 13.86 -3.59 -5.61
N VAL A 551 14.17 -2.39 -5.12
CA VAL A 551 14.53 -1.22 -5.95
C VAL A 551 15.94 -0.68 -5.69
N ARG A 552 16.75 -1.31 -4.84
CA ARG A 552 18.15 -0.90 -4.61
C ARG A 552 18.98 -0.87 -5.90
N GLY A 553 18.77 -1.86 -6.79
CA GLY A 553 19.41 -1.91 -8.10
C GLY A 553 19.09 -0.73 -9.05
N TYR A 554 18.04 0.06 -8.79
CA TYR A 554 17.82 1.32 -9.49
C TYR A 554 18.85 2.38 -9.08
N TYR A 555 19.09 2.52 -7.77
CA TYR A 555 20.04 3.49 -7.22
C TYR A 555 21.49 3.11 -7.52
N HIS A 556 21.82 1.81 -7.56
CA HIS A 556 23.15 1.34 -7.98
C HIS A 556 23.54 1.86 -9.37
N LYS A 557 22.58 1.90 -10.31
CA LYS A 557 22.80 2.47 -11.66
C LYS A 557 23.03 3.99 -11.66
N LEU A 558 22.68 4.68 -10.58
CA LEU A 558 22.93 6.10 -10.37
C LEU A 558 24.21 6.38 -9.56
N GLY A 559 24.97 5.32 -9.23
CA GLY A 559 26.23 5.41 -8.49
C GLY A 559 26.10 5.31 -6.96
N TYR A 560 24.90 5.00 -6.45
CA TYR A 560 24.71 4.73 -5.02
C TYR A 560 25.21 3.33 -4.67
N LYS A 561 25.63 3.12 -3.42
CA LYS A 561 26.08 1.83 -2.90
C LYS A 561 25.33 1.48 -1.62
N ASN A 562 25.30 0.21 -1.24
CA ASN A 562 24.70 -0.21 0.03
C ASN A 562 25.46 0.43 1.21
N ASP A 563 24.71 0.93 2.19
CA ASP A 563 25.22 1.64 3.36
C ASP A 563 24.29 1.36 4.54
N GLY A 564 24.59 0.29 5.28
CA GLY A 564 23.70 -0.27 6.29
C GLY A 564 22.31 -0.65 5.72
N PRO A 565 21.20 -0.21 6.32
CA PRO A 565 19.86 -0.46 5.79
C PRO A 565 19.53 0.42 4.56
N TYR A 566 20.37 1.39 4.24
CA TYR A 566 20.17 2.37 3.19
C TYR A 566 20.97 2.07 1.92
N VAL A 567 20.82 2.94 0.92
CA VAL A 567 21.85 3.13 -0.12
C VAL A 567 22.32 4.58 -0.08
N SER A 568 23.62 4.84 -0.25
CA SER A 568 24.17 6.18 -0.17
C SER A 568 25.15 6.51 -1.29
N LYS A 569 25.40 7.81 -1.46
CA LYS A 569 26.32 8.36 -2.44
C LYS A 569 26.94 9.65 -1.89
N SER A 570 28.26 9.75 -1.98
CA SER A 570 28.97 11.02 -1.79
C SER A 570 28.73 11.91 -3.01
N ILE A 571 28.39 13.17 -2.80
CA ILE A 571 27.92 14.08 -3.85
C ILE A 571 28.88 15.22 -4.15
#